data_AF-A0A350I2C7-F1
#
_entry.id   AF-A0A350I2C7-F1
#
_cell.length_a   1.000
_cell.length_b   1.000
_cell.length_c   1.000
_cell.angle_alpha   90.00
_cell.angle_beta   90.00
_cell.angle_gamma   90.00
#
_symmetry.space_group_name_H-M   'P 1'
#
loop_
_entity.id
_entity.type
_entity.pdbx_description
1 polymer ?
#
loop_
_entity_poly.entity_id
_entity_poly.type
_entity_poly.pdbx_seq_one_letter_code
_entity_poly.pdbx_strand_id
1 'polypeptide(L)'
;MVINRQWKLKVKSVLILWTLLAAGSASLQAGNTFEIRKESQKELVIQIEGKAVGKYMFEHDASSKEIYHDTYKPFLHIIDPERGIKITKGPGGQFTHHRGIFLGWNRLTTSEGRFDLWHMNKGIQIHQAFTSKRLTPHDASFTSNIHWLISGEKIVMAELRKMTFSHDGRKNTIAVVDLTTRLTAKVNLELKGDPEHAGVQYRAANEINKKSTSYLFPEEKQNPRKDFDL
;
A
#
# COMPACT_ATOMS: atom_id res chain seq x y z
N MET A 1 15.12 5.50 74.56
CA MET A 1 14.45 4.59 75.52
C MET A 1 13.03 4.38 75.01
N VAL A 2 12.71 3.13 74.66
CA VAL A 2 11.41 2.41 74.49
C VAL A 2 10.14 3.29 74.24
N ILE A 3 9.19 3.00 73.35
CA ILE A 3 8.49 1.74 73.08
C ILE A 3 7.75 1.85 71.73
N ASN A 4 7.91 0.81 70.91
CA ASN A 4 7.10 0.49 69.75
C ASN A 4 5.76 -0.12 70.21
N ARG A 5 4.61 0.43 69.81
CA ARG A 5 3.30 -0.25 69.95
C ARG A 5 2.50 -0.11 68.66
N GLN A 6 2.48 -1.21 67.91
CA GLN A 6 1.56 -1.41 66.79
C GLN A 6 0.15 -1.70 67.31
N TRP A 7 -0.83 -1.00 66.74
CA TRP A 7 -2.25 -1.31 66.89
C TRP A 7 -2.77 -1.79 65.54
N LYS A 8 -3.18 -3.06 65.46
CA LYS A 8 -3.88 -3.63 64.31
C LYS A 8 -5.35 -3.20 64.38
N LEU A 9 -5.76 -2.18 63.62
CA LEU A 9 -7.17 -1.94 63.31
C LEU A 9 -7.57 -2.76 62.07
N LYS A 10 -8.51 -3.68 62.25
CA LYS A 10 -9.25 -4.31 61.15
C LYS A 10 -10.35 -3.34 60.71
N VAL A 11 -10.14 -2.64 59.59
CA VAL A 11 -11.20 -1.89 58.91
C VAL A 11 -11.92 -2.86 57.97
N LYS A 12 -13.22 -3.08 58.20
CA LYS A 12 -14.10 -3.78 57.27
C LYS A 12 -14.45 -2.81 56.14
N SER A 13 -13.88 -3.00 54.96
CA SER A 13 -14.21 -2.25 53.76
C SER A 13 -15.63 -2.60 53.29
N VAL A 14 -16.53 -1.62 53.31
CA VAL A 14 -17.80 -1.67 52.57
C VAL A 14 -17.53 -1.07 51.20
N LEU A 15 -17.51 -1.92 50.17
CA LEU A 15 -17.39 -1.47 48.77
C LEU A 15 -18.80 -1.06 48.29
N ILE A 16 -19.06 0.24 48.18
CA ILE A 16 -20.26 0.76 47.51
C ILE A 16 -19.92 0.88 46.03
N LEU A 17 -20.45 -0.04 45.23
CA LEU A 17 -20.29 -0.05 43.78
C LEU A 17 -21.27 0.97 43.16
N TRP A 18 -20.77 2.12 42.72
CA TRP A 18 -21.53 3.03 41.87
C TRP A 18 -21.41 2.57 40.41
N THR A 19 -22.42 1.87 39.90
CA THR A 19 -22.59 1.68 38.46
C THR A 19 -23.09 2.97 37.83
N LEU A 20 -22.15 3.81 37.36
CA LEU A 20 -22.48 4.86 36.41
C LEU A 20 -22.75 4.23 35.04
N LEU A 21 -24.03 4.02 34.71
CA LEU A 21 -24.48 3.82 33.35
C LEU A 21 -24.33 5.15 32.60
N ALA A 22 -23.15 5.42 32.06
CA ALA A 22 -23.00 6.41 31.02
C ALA A 22 -23.48 5.77 29.71
N ALA A 23 -24.77 5.89 29.43
CA ALA A 23 -25.31 5.68 28.09
C ALA A 23 -24.83 6.84 27.21
N GLY A 24 -23.57 6.78 26.80
CA GLY A 24 -23.06 7.61 25.72
C GLY A 24 -23.72 7.15 24.43
N SER A 25 -24.69 7.93 23.94
CA SER A 25 -25.15 7.82 22.57
C SER A 25 -23.97 8.15 21.66
N ALA A 26 -23.24 7.12 21.23
CA ALA A 26 -22.36 7.24 20.09
C ALA A 26 -23.25 7.56 18.88
N SER A 27 -23.30 8.82 18.51
CA SER A 27 -23.78 9.23 17.20
C SER A 27 -22.90 8.55 16.16
N LEU A 28 -23.36 7.43 15.61
CA LEU A 28 -22.88 6.89 14.35
C LEU A 28 -23.15 7.96 13.29
N GLN A 29 -22.17 8.81 13.03
CA GLN A 29 -22.12 9.53 11.77
C GLN A 29 -21.96 8.46 10.70
N ALA A 30 -23.04 8.20 9.95
CA ALA A 30 -23.04 7.38 8.76
C ALA A 30 -22.20 8.08 7.69
N GLY A 31 -20.89 7.90 7.77
CA GLY A 31 -19.93 8.21 6.71
C GLY A 31 -19.07 6.96 6.50
N ASN A 32 -18.79 6.61 5.25
CA ASN A 32 -17.94 5.49 4.85
C ASN A 32 -16.61 5.56 5.60
N THR A 33 -16.51 4.86 6.73
CA THR A 33 -15.34 4.94 7.59
C THR A 33 -14.29 4.01 7.00
N PHE A 34 -13.19 4.60 6.56
CA PHE A 34 -12.03 3.80 6.18
C PHE A 34 -11.44 3.10 7.42
N GLU A 35 -10.85 1.94 7.24
CA GLU A 35 -10.10 1.24 8.29
C GLU A 35 -8.78 0.72 7.72
N ILE A 36 -7.71 0.79 8.53
CA ILE A 36 -6.44 0.11 8.28
C ILE A 36 -6.40 -1.10 9.22
N ARG A 37 -6.92 -2.26 8.78
CA ARG A 37 -7.29 -3.32 9.72
C ARG A 37 -6.25 -4.42 9.89
N LYS A 38 -5.37 -4.63 8.92
CA LYS A 38 -4.44 -5.76 8.98
C LYS A 38 -3.13 -5.44 8.33
N GLU A 39 -2.14 -5.15 9.16
CA GLU A 39 -0.73 -5.28 8.80
C GLU A 39 -0.28 -6.67 9.25
N SER A 40 -0.04 -7.54 8.28
CA SER A 40 0.80 -8.71 8.51
C SER A 40 2.23 -8.37 8.09
N GLN A 41 3.17 -9.30 8.19
CA GLN A 41 4.50 -9.11 7.59
C GLN A 41 4.46 -9.08 6.05
N LYS A 42 3.32 -9.37 5.42
CA LYS A 42 3.19 -9.57 3.96
C LYS A 42 2.35 -8.52 3.26
N GLU A 43 1.29 -8.07 3.93
CA GLU A 43 0.28 -7.19 3.35
C GLU A 43 -0.33 -6.22 4.36
N LEU A 44 -0.77 -5.06 3.85
CA LEU A 44 -1.57 -4.07 4.57
C LEU A 44 -2.93 -3.93 3.88
N VAL A 45 -4.02 -4.13 4.62
CA VAL A 45 -5.39 -4.10 4.09
C VAL A 45 -6.10 -2.79 4.46
N ILE A 46 -6.66 -2.13 3.45
CA ILE A 46 -7.57 -0.98 3.59
C ILE A 46 -9.00 -1.45 3.38
N GLN A 47 -9.89 -1.04 4.26
CA GLN A 47 -11.31 -1.41 4.23
C GLN A 47 -12.22 -0.18 4.25
N ILE A 48 -13.44 -0.35 3.75
CA ILE A 48 -14.59 0.52 3.95
C ILE A 48 -15.71 -0.36 4.52
N GLU A 49 -16.29 0.02 5.66
CA GLU A 49 -17.38 -0.74 6.30
C GLU A 49 -17.05 -2.23 6.51
N GLY A 50 -15.80 -2.52 6.91
CA GLY A 50 -15.29 -3.88 7.10
C GLY A 50 -15.02 -4.69 5.82
N LYS A 51 -15.28 -4.13 4.63
CA LYS A 51 -15.01 -4.76 3.33
C LYS A 51 -13.70 -4.24 2.74
N ALA A 52 -12.87 -5.14 2.23
CA ALA A 52 -11.58 -4.75 1.64
C ALA A 52 -11.78 -3.98 0.33
N VAL A 53 -11.08 -2.84 0.22
CA VAL A 53 -11.01 -2.03 -1.02
C VAL A 53 -9.60 -1.97 -1.58
N GLY A 54 -8.59 -2.19 -0.74
CA GLY A 54 -7.19 -2.22 -1.15
C GLY A 54 -6.36 -3.21 -0.34
N LYS A 55 -5.36 -3.83 -0.98
CA LYS A 55 -4.33 -4.63 -0.32
C LYS A 55 -2.95 -4.27 -0.84
N TYR A 56 -2.14 -3.64 0.00
CA TYR A 56 -0.76 -3.33 -0.33
C TYR A 56 0.12 -4.53 0.00
N MET A 57 0.66 -5.17 -1.03
CA MET A 57 1.55 -6.33 -0.92
C MET A 57 2.98 -5.81 -0.81
N PHE A 58 3.72 -6.24 0.21
CA PHE A 58 5.07 -5.72 0.48
C PHE A 58 6.04 -6.76 1.03
N GLU A 59 5.62 -8.03 1.11
CA GLU A 59 6.53 -9.14 1.40
C GLU A 59 7.76 -9.11 0.49
N HIS A 60 8.90 -9.49 1.04
CA HIS A 60 10.10 -9.86 0.30
C HIS A 60 10.61 -11.19 0.86
N ASP A 61 10.56 -12.26 0.07
CA ASP A 61 10.97 -13.59 0.47
C ASP A 61 11.81 -14.24 -0.64
N ALA A 62 13.09 -14.52 -0.32
CA ALA A 62 14.06 -15.12 -1.23
C ALA A 62 14.27 -16.63 -1.01
N SER A 63 13.37 -17.29 -0.29
CA SER A 63 13.47 -18.71 0.08
C SER A 63 13.36 -19.66 -1.11
N SER A 64 12.72 -19.25 -2.20
CA SER A 64 12.72 -19.95 -3.49
C SER A 64 12.69 -18.96 -4.65
N LYS A 65 13.05 -19.42 -5.86
CA LYS A 65 13.00 -18.59 -7.08
C LYS A 65 11.58 -18.12 -7.40
N GLU A 66 10.60 -18.98 -7.18
CA GLU A 66 9.18 -18.72 -7.41
C GLU A 66 8.65 -17.69 -6.42
N ILE A 67 8.93 -17.88 -5.13
CA ILE A 67 8.51 -16.94 -4.07
C ILE A 67 9.21 -15.59 -4.23
N TYR A 68 10.51 -15.60 -4.55
CA TYR A 68 11.26 -14.39 -4.88
C TYR A 68 10.65 -13.65 -6.05
N HIS A 69 10.34 -14.36 -7.13
CA HIS A 69 9.68 -13.76 -8.28
C HIS A 69 8.37 -13.11 -7.86
N ASP A 70 7.56 -13.75 -7.03
CA ASP A 70 6.27 -13.23 -6.57
C ASP A 70 6.38 -12.03 -5.61
N THR A 71 7.52 -11.85 -4.95
CA THR A 71 7.72 -10.86 -3.86
C THR A 71 8.82 -9.82 -4.13
N TYR A 72 9.46 -9.81 -5.30
CA TYR A 72 10.56 -8.88 -5.63
C TYR A 72 10.21 -7.38 -5.77
N LYS A 73 8.94 -7.00 -5.52
CA LYS A 73 8.45 -5.61 -5.60
C LYS A 73 7.15 -5.42 -4.81
N PRO A 74 7.00 -4.28 -4.11
CA PRO A 74 5.72 -3.90 -3.53
C PRO A 74 4.72 -3.38 -4.58
N PHE A 75 3.45 -3.72 -4.42
CA PHE A 75 2.37 -3.27 -5.29
C PHE A 75 1.03 -3.21 -4.55
N LEU A 76 0.09 -2.43 -5.06
CA LEU A 76 -1.26 -2.33 -4.50
C LEU A 76 -2.27 -3.10 -5.35
N HIS A 77 -3.02 -3.99 -4.72
CA HIS A 77 -4.26 -4.53 -5.24
C HIS A 77 -5.44 -3.59 -4.94
N ILE A 78 -6.30 -3.38 -5.93
CA ILE A 78 -7.67 -2.88 -5.74
C ILE A 78 -8.66 -4.06 -5.73
N ILE A 79 -9.60 -4.00 -4.79
CA ILE A 79 -10.62 -5.02 -4.55
C ILE A 79 -11.99 -4.38 -4.71
N ASP A 80 -12.89 -5.10 -5.41
CA ASP A 80 -14.31 -4.83 -5.39
C ASP A 80 -14.88 -5.26 -4.02
N PRO A 81 -15.30 -4.33 -3.16
CA PRO A 81 -15.77 -4.65 -1.81
C PRO A 81 -17.11 -5.42 -1.79
N GLU A 82 -17.92 -5.36 -2.86
CA GLU A 82 -19.20 -6.08 -2.92
C GLU A 82 -18.97 -7.56 -3.19
N ARG A 83 -18.05 -7.88 -4.10
CA ARG A 83 -17.77 -9.25 -4.55
C ARG A 83 -16.56 -9.87 -3.88
N GLY A 84 -15.70 -9.07 -3.24
CA GLY A 84 -14.43 -9.51 -2.67
C GLY A 84 -13.39 -9.92 -3.72
N ILE A 85 -13.57 -9.54 -4.98
CA ILE A 85 -12.68 -9.93 -6.09
C ILE A 85 -11.63 -8.85 -6.35
N LYS A 86 -10.43 -9.26 -6.77
CA LYS A 86 -9.37 -8.34 -7.20
C LYS A 86 -9.67 -7.86 -8.61
N ILE A 87 -9.74 -6.55 -8.81
CA ILE A 87 -9.84 -5.94 -10.16
C ILE A 87 -8.46 -5.63 -10.77
N THR A 88 -7.41 -5.92 -10.00
CA THR A 88 -6.01 -5.75 -10.35
C THR A 88 -5.27 -7.09 -10.30
N LYS A 89 -4.24 -7.22 -11.13
CA LYS A 89 -3.48 -8.46 -11.28
C LYS A 89 -2.44 -8.66 -10.17
N GLY A 90 -2.26 -9.91 -9.76
CA GLY A 90 -1.19 -10.33 -8.84
C GLY A 90 -0.06 -11.07 -9.56
N PRO A 91 0.82 -11.77 -8.83
CA PRO A 91 1.84 -12.61 -9.43
C PRO A 91 1.27 -13.74 -10.33
N GLY A 92 2.12 -14.33 -11.17
CA GLY A 92 1.72 -15.37 -12.14
C GLY A 92 0.93 -14.86 -13.36
N GLY A 93 0.21 -15.75 -14.06
CA GLY A 93 -0.62 -15.44 -15.24
C GLY A 93 0.15 -14.89 -16.46
N GLN A 94 -0.54 -14.19 -17.36
CA GLN A 94 0.10 -13.52 -18.50
C GLN A 94 0.96 -12.34 -18.02
N PHE A 95 2.18 -12.18 -18.56
CA PHE A 95 3.12 -11.12 -18.18
C PHE A 95 3.32 -11.05 -16.65
N THR A 96 4.07 -12.02 -16.12
CA THR A 96 4.17 -12.30 -14.67
C THR A 96 4.75 -11.16 -13.81
N HIS A 97 5.30 -10.12 -14.45
CA HIS A 97 5.82 -8.90 -13.83
C HIS A 97 4.79 -7.76 -13.72
N HIS A 98 3.66 -7.84 -14.44
CA HIS A 98 2.54 -6.89 -14.33
C HIS A 98 1.77 -7.14 -13.02
N ARG A 99 1.77 -6.19 -12.09
CA ARG A 99 1.13 -6.36 -10.77
C ARG A 99 0.47 -5.10 -10.28
N GLY A 100 -0.85 -5.15 -10.08
CA GLY A 100 -1.68 -4.08 -9.53
C GLY A 100 -1.21 -2.68 -9.83
N ILE A 101 -1.08 -1.86 -8.80
CA ILE A 101 -0.53 -0.50 -8.89
C ILE A 101 0.89 -0.48 -8.34
N PHE A 102 1.87 -0.18 -9.19
CA PHE A 102 3.29 -0.15 -8.83
C PHE A 102 4.03 0.96 -9.58
N LEU A 103 5.29 1.19 -9.20
CA LEU A 103 6.19 2.16 -9.83
C LEU A 103 7.39 1.41 -10.42
N GLY A 104 7.88 1.81 -11.60
CA GLY A 104 9.06 1.18 -12.22
C GLY A 104 9.60 1.94 -13.43
N TRP A 105 10.87 1.68 -13.78
CA TRP A 105 11.51 2.14 -15.02
C TRP A 105 12.28 1.00 -15.67
N ASN A 106 12.05 0.76 -16.97
CA ASN A 106 12.79 -0.26 -17.71
C ASN A 106 14.21 0.16 -18.09
N ARG A 107 14.57 1.45 -17.95
CA ARG A 107 15.91 1.96 -18.24
C ARG A 107 16.42 2.80 -17.08
N LEU A 108 17.13 2.16 -16.16
CA LEU A 108 17.92 2.84 -15.13
C LEU A 108 19.40 2.73 -15.49
N THR A 109 20.10 3.86 -15.59
CA THR A 109 21.55 3.90 -15.88
C THR A 109 22.31 4.44 -14.67
N THR A 110 23.40 3.77 -14.27
CA THR A 110 24.36 4.23 -13.26
C THR A 110 25.78 4.06 -13.78
N SER A 111 26.80 4.41 -12.97
CA SER A 111 28.20 4.09 -13.26
C SER A 111 28.48 2.58 -13.36
N GLU A 112 27.63 1.73 -12.79
CA GLU A 112 27.75 0.26 -12.83
C GLU A 112 27.05 -0.37 -14.04
N GLY A 113 26.39 0.44 -14.87
CA GLY A 113 25.74 0.01 -16.10
C GLY A 113 24.23 0.23 -16.10
N ARG A 114 23.54 -0.61 -16.86
CA ARG A 114 22.10 -0.49 -17.14
C ARG A 114 21.29 -1.59 -16.46
N PHE A 115 20.18 -1.18 -15.86
CA PHE A 115 19.29 -2.02 -15.06
C PHE A 115 17.83 -1.76 -15.45
N ASP A 116 16.97 -2.73 -15.16
CA ASP A 116 15.55 -2.67 -15.45
C ASP A 116 14.75 -2.99 -14.17
N LEU A 117 14.33 -1.92 -13.50
CA LEU A 117 13.54 -1.98 -12.27
C LEU A 117 12.04 -1.85 -12.56
N TRP A 118 11.62 -2.11 -13.80
CA TRP A 118 10.23 -2.32 -14.14
C TRP A 118 9.93 -3.81 -14.30
N HIS A 119 10.78 -4.56 -15.02
CA HIS A 119 10.72 -6.02 -15.12
C HIS A 119 11.38 -6.73 -13.93
N MET A 120 12.12 -6.00 -13.08
CA MET A 120 12.99 -6.54 -12.03
C MET A 120 14.12 -7.42 -12.59
N ASN A 121 14.67 -7.01 -13.73
CA ASN A 121 15.86 -7.62 -14.29
C ASN A 121 17.10 -6.89 -13.76
N LYS A 122 17.93 -7.64 -13.02
CA LYS A 122 19.12 -7.12 -12.30
C LYS A 122 18.81 -6.10 -11.21
N GLY A 123 17.64 -6.20 -10.58
CA GLY A 123 17.35 -5.45 -9.37
C GLY A 123 15.97 -5.72 -8.81
N ILE A 124 15.67 -5.10 -7.67
CA ILE A 124 14.50 -5.36 -6.83
C ILE A 124 14.04 -4.11 -6.09
N GLN A 125 12.79 -4.13 -5.65
CA GLN A 125 12.24 -3.16 -4.70
C GLN A 125 11.90 -3.89 -3.40
N ILE A 126 12.38 -3.37 -2.26
CA ILE A 126 12.13 -3.96 -0.94
C ILE A 126 11.50 -2.91 -0.02
N HIS A 127 10.28 -3.20 0.45
CA HIS A 127 9.68 -2.43 1.53
C HIS A 127 10.50 -2.59 2.82
N GLN A 128 10.86 -1.48 3.43
CA GLN A 128 11.64 -1.44 4.67
C GLN A 128 10.74 -1.30 5.89
N ALA A 129 9.85 -0.30 5.85
CA ALA A 129 8.92 0.00 6.92
C ALA A 129 7.84 0.97 6.45
N PHE A 130 6.71 1.02 7.16
CA PHE A 130 5.80 2.15 7.05
C PHE A 130 6.30 3.32 7.89
N THR A 131 6.47 4.48 7.26
CA THR A 131 6.92 5.71 7.93
C THR A 131 5.76 6.54 8.45
N SER A 132 4.56 6.34 7.92
CA SER A 132 3.33 6.95 8.44
C SER A 132 2.11 6.10 8.10
N LYS A 133 1.10 6.17 8.97
CA LYS A 133 -0.26 5.70 8.74
C LYS A 133 -1.20 6.77 9.31
N ARG A 134 -2.22 7.16 8.55
CA ARG A 134 -3.22 8.16 8.98
C ARG A 134 -4.59 7.61 8.66
N LEU A 135 -5.49 7.76 9.62
CA LEU A 135 -6.89 7.46 9.46
C LEU A 135 -7.73 8.66 9.88
N THR A 136 -8.72 8.99 9.07
CA THR A 136 -9.76 9.98 9.38
C THR A 136 -11.13 9.43 9.00
N PRO A 137 -12.22 10.11 9.35
CA PRO A 137 -13.55 9.71 8.89
C PRO A 137 -13.73 9.68 7.36
N HIS A 138 -12.86 10.36 6.61
CA HIS A 138 -13.00 10.54 5.15
C HIS A 138 -11.90 9.87 4.33
N ASP A 139 -10.77 9.53 4.95
CA ASP A 139 -9.64 8.93 4.25
C ASP A 139 -8.83 7.98 5.13
N ALA A 140 -8.11 7.08 4.48
CA ALA A 140 -7.01 6.32 5.06
C ALA A 140 -5.77 6.47 4.18
N SER A 141 -4.61 6.64 4.78
CA SER A 141 -3.35 6.64 4.04
C SER A 141 -2.23 5.94 4.79
N PHE A 142 -1.24 5.48 4.04
CA PHE A 142 0.02 4.98 4.55
C PHE A 142 1.17 5.45 3.67
N THR A 143 2.37 5.54 4.24
CA THR A 143 3.61 5.77 3.49
C THR A 143 4.57 4.62 3.70
N SER A 144 4.96 3.98 2.60
CA SER A 144 5.91 2.88 2.53
C SER A 144 7.30 3.43 2.18
N ASN A 145 8.31 3.16 3.02
CA ASN A 145 9.71 3.38 2.68
C ASN A 145 10.21 2.15 1.91
N ILE A 146 10.72 2.35 0.70
CA ILE A 146 11.13 1.29 -0.22
C ILE A 146 12.56 1.55 -0.66
N HIS A 147 13.41 0.55 -0.55
CA HIS A 147 14.74 0.59 -1.17
C HIS A 147 14.68 -0.08 -2.54
N TRP A 148 15.35 0.56 -3.50
CA TRP A 148 15.54 0.05 -4.85
C TRP A 148 16.99 -0.39 -4.98
N LEU A 149 17.19 -1.69 -5.21
CA LEU A 149 18.50 -2.31 -5.23
C LEU A 149 18.82 -2.80 -6.65
N ILE A 150 20.08 -2.71 -7.05
CA ILE A 150 20.62 -3.35 -8.26
C ILE A 150 21.41 -4.61 -7.89
N SER A 151 21.93 -5.33 -8.89
CA SER A 151 22.86 -6.46 -8.70
C SER A 151 23.92 -6.16 -7.64
N GLY A 152 24.16 -7.12 -6.73
CA GLY A 152 25.06 -6.94 -5.60
C GLY A 152 24.45 -6.22 -4.39
N GLU A 153 23.11 -6.14 -4.32
CA GLU A 153 22.35 -5.57 -3.20
C GLU A 153 22.67 -4.09 -2.88
N LYS A 154 23.21 -3.38 -3.87
CA LYS A 154 23.48 -1.95 -3.72
C LYS A 154 22.19 -1.15 -3.83
N ILE A 155 21.88 -0.38 -2.79
CA ILE A 155 20.78 0.59 -2.82
C ILE A 155 21.16 1.75 -3.74
N VAL A 156 20.44 1.91 -4.85
CA VAL A 156 20.63 3.02 -5.80
C VAL A 156 19.64 4.15 -5.59
N MET A 157 18.49 3.85 -4.98
CA MET A 157 17.42 4.80 -4.77
C MET A 157 16.56 4.40 -3.57
N ALA A 158 16.08 5.39 -2.83
CA ALA A 158 15.06 5.22 -1.79
C ALA A 158 13.77 5.90 -2.24
N GLU A 159 12.63 5.33 -1.90
CA GLU A 159 11.30 5.81 -2.25
C GLU A 159 10.44 5.94 -0.99
N LEU A 160 9.75 7.07 -0.85
CA LEU A 160 8.60 7.20 0.05
C LEU A 160 7.32 7.17 -0.79
N ARG A 161 6.66 6.01 -0.82
CA ARG A 161 5.41 5.80 -1.56
C ARG A 161 4.21 5.97 -0.63
N LYS A 162 3.49 7.07 -0.79
CA LYS A 162 2.22 7.33 -0.09
C LYS A 162 1.05 6.84 -0.95
N MET A 163 0.18 6.05 -0.34
CA MET A 163 -1.12 5.69 -0.89
C MET A 163 -2.21 6.33 -0.03
N THR A 164 -3.16 6.99 -0.65
CA THR A 164 -4.33 7.58 0.02
C THR A 164 -5.60 7.03 -0.59
N PHE A 165 -6.48 6.53 0.26
CA PHE A 165 -7.82 6.08 -0.08
C PHE A 165 -8.79 7.09 0.48
N SER A 166 -9.63 7.65 -0.37
CA SER A 166 -10.62 8.67 -0.02
C SER A 166 -11.91 8.44 -0.79
N HIS A 167 -12.91 9.28 -0.58
CA HIS A 167 -14.15 9.29 -1.34
C HIS A 167 -14.35 10.69 -1.93
N ASP A 168 -14.78 10.79 -3.19
CA ASP A 168 -15.01 12.07 -3.90
C ASP A 168 -16.43 12.61 -3.75
N GLY A 169 -17.27 11.95 -2.93
CA GLY A 169 -18.67 12.30 -2.70
C GLY A 169 -19.62 11.87 -3.81
N ARG A 170 -19.13 11.25 -4.89
CA ARG A 170 -19.97 10.83 -6.01
C ARG A 170 -20.63 9.49 -5.70
N LYS A 171 -21.92 9.40 -6.04
CA LYS A 171 -22.78 8.24 -5.73
C LYS A 171 -22.24 6.88 -6.20
N ASN A 172 -21.49 6.86 -7.30
CA ASN A 172 -21.00 5.63 -7.93
C ASN A 172 -19.50 5.40 -7.76
N THR A 173 -18.82 6.20 -6.93
CA THR A 173 -17.40 6.03 -6.63
C THR A 173 -17.25 5.23 -5.35
N ILE A 174 -16.59 4.08 -5.39
CA ILE A 174 -16.28 3.31 -4.17
C ILE A 174 -15.16 4.00 -3.39
N ALA A 175 -14.03 4.25 -4.06
CA ALA A 175 -12.88 4.95 -3.51
C ALA A 175 -12.11 5.67 -4.62
N VAL A 176 -11.47 6.78 -4.25
CA VAL A 176 -10.38 7.40 -5.00
C VAL A 176 -9.08 6.94 -4.37
N VAL A 177 -8.11 6.56 -5.21
CA VAL A 177 -6.80 6.08 -4.77
C VAL A 177 -5.71 6.93 -5.36
N ASP A 178 -5.06 7.73 -4.52
CA ASP A 178 -3.92 8.57 -4.90
C ASP A 178 -2.61 7.89 -4.55
N LEU A 179 -1.69 7.84 -5.52
CA LEU A 179 -0.29 7.46 -5.30
C LEU A 179 0.58 8.71 -5.42
N THR A 180 1.25 9.07 -4.33
CA THR A 180 2.29 10.10 -4.34
C THR A 180 3.62 9.45 -3.97
N THR A 181 4.67 9.70 -4.75
CA THR A 181 5.99 9.13 -4.49
C THR A 181 7.05 10.22 -4.41
N ARG A 182 8.02 10.05 -3.50
CA ARG A 182 9.27 10.83 -3.47
C ARG A 182 10.43 9.88 -3.67
N LEU A 183 11.18 10.09 -4.74
CA LEU A 183 12.41 9.35 -5.04
C LEU A 183 13.63 10.13 -4.55
N THR A 184 14.56 9.44 -3.92
CA THR A 184 15.86 9.97 -3.50
C THR A 184 16.96 9.08 -4.06
N ALA A 185 17.70 9.59 -5.04
CA ALA A 185 18.86 8.90 -5.57
C ALA A 185 19.93 8.74 -4.48
N LYS A 186 20.57 7.57 -4.43
CA LYS A 186 21.70 7.26 -3.53
C LYS A 186 23.03 7.19 -4.29
N VAL A 187 22.95 7.22 -5.62
CA VAL A 187 24.06 7.28 -6.57
C VAL A 187 23.69 8.22 -7.70
N ASN A 188 24.66 8.63 -8.51
CA ASN A 188 24.36 9.27 -9.80
C ASN A 188 23.62 8.26 -10.70
N LEU A 189 22.41 8.62 -11.11
CA LEU A 189 21.57 7.77 -11.95
C LEU A 189 20.72 8.57 -12.92
N GLU A 190 20.29 7.90 -13.98
CA GLU A 190 19.28 8.39 -14.93
C GLU A 190 18.11 7.41 -14.96
N LEU A 191 16.88 7.93 -14.85
CA LEU A 191 15.64 7.18 -15.02
C LEU A 191 15.02 7.51 -16.38
N LYS A 192 14.81 6.48 -17.20
CA LYS A 192 14.16 6.57 -18.50
C LYS A 192 13.24 5.37 -18.73
N GLY A 193 12.45 5.48 -19.78
CA GLY A 193 11.71 4.36 -20.34
C GLY A 193 10.80 4.85 -21.46
N ASP A 194 10.06 3.92 -22.04
CA ASP A 194 8.95 4.24 -22.92
C ASP A 194 7.64 4.38 -22.10
N PRO A 195 6.57 4.96 -22.67
CA PRO A 195 5.32 5.20 -21.96
C PRO A 195 4.71 3.97 -21.26
N GLU A 196 4.90 2.77 -21.81
CA GLU A 196 4.34 1.55 -21.23
C GLU A 196 5.17 1.00 -20.06
N HIS A 197 6.41 1.47 -19.89
CA HIS A 197 7.42 0.90 -19.00
C HIS A 197 8.19 1.93 -18.14
N ALA A 198 7.61 3.11 -17.91
CA ALA A 198 8.15 4.15 -17.04
C ALA A 198 7.06 4.72 -16.12
N GLY A 199 7.43 5.03 -14.88
CA GLY A 199 6.53 5.69 -13.93
C GLY A 199 5.52 4.75 -13.28
N VAL A 200 4.35 5.32 -12.93
CA VAL A 200 3.27 4.61 -12.22
C VAL A 200 2.50 3.75 -13.21
N GLN A 201 2.13 2.56 -12.76
CA GLN A 201 1.50 1.55 -13.59
C GLN A 201 0.24 1.05 -12.92
N TYR A 202 -0.83 0.89 -13.70
CA TYR A 202 -2.02 0.16 -13.29
C TYR A 202 -2.14 -1.10 -14.16
N ARG A 203 -2.29 -2.28 -13.53
CA ARG A 203 -2.43 -3.56 -14.22
C ARG A 203 -3.71 -4.25 -13.77
N ALA A 204 -4.71 -4.23 -14.65
CA ALA A 204 -5.99 -4.90 -14.47
C ALA A 204 -5.82 -6.42 -14.27
N ALA A 205 -6.76 -7.05 -13.58
CA ALA A 205 -6.80 -8.50 -13.32
C ALA A 205 -6.74 -9.32 -14.63
N ASN A 206 -6.28 -10.59 -14.57
CA ASN A 206 -6.18 -11.41 -15.79
C ASN A 206 -7.56 -11.70 -16.39
N GLU A 207 -8.56 -11.74 -15.52
CA GLU A 207 -9.92 -12.18 -15.76
C GLU A 207 -10.78 -11.11 -16.46
N ILE A 208 -10.24 -9.91 -16.69
CA ILE A 208 -10.97 -8.86 -17.41
C ILE A 208 -11.20 -9.27 -18.87
N ASN A 209 -12.39 -8.96 -19.38
CA ASN A 209 -12.66 -9.10 -20.81
C ASN A 209 -12.02 -7.93 -21.56
N LYS A 210 -10.84 -8.18 -22.15
CA LYS A 210 -10.06 -7.18 -22.91
C LYS A 210 -10.83 -6.55 -24.07
N LYS A 211 -11.85 -7.23 -24.64
CA LYS A 211 -12.65 -6.71 -25.76
C LYS A 211 -13.74 -5.73 -25.30
N SER A 212 -14.13 -5.77 -24.03
CA SER A 212 -15.18 -4.94 -23.47
C SER A 212 -14.69 -4.00 -22.36
N THR A 213 -13.38 -3.87 -22.20
CA THR A 213 -12.75 -3.04 -21.16
C THR A 213 -11.82 -2.04 -21.83
N SER A 214 -11.95 -0.77 -21.47
CA SER A 214 -11.13 0.31 -22.01
C SER A 214 -10.53 1.12 -20.85
N TYR A 215 -9.33 1.65 -21.07
CA TYR A 215 -8.78 2.70 -20.23
C TYR A 215 -9.37 4.04 -20.66
N LEU A 216 -9.77 4.84 -19.68
CA LEU A 216 -10.13 6.24 -19.87
C LEU A 216 -8.97 7.08 -19.35
N PHE A 217 -8.47 7.95 -20.21
CA PHE A 217 -7.41 8.90 -19.87
C PHE A 217 -8.01 10.31 -19.74
N PRO A 218 -7.34 11.24 -19.04
CA PRO A 218 -7.86 12.59 -18.83
C PRO A 218 -8.25 13.35 -20.11
N GLU A 219 -7.56 13.10 -21.23
CA GLU A 219 -7.80 13.77 -22.51
C GLU A 219 -8.22 12.80 -23.62
N GLU A 220 -9.16 13.24 -24.48
CA GLU A 220 -9.81 12.40 -25.52
C GLU A 220 -8.87 11.88 -26.64
N LYS A 221 -7.59 12.25 -26.66
CA LYS A 221 -6.63 11.87 -27.73
C LYS A 221 -5.29 11.35 -27.23
N GLN A 222 -5.17 11.08 -25.93
CA GLN A 222 -3.95 10.53 -25.36
C GLN A 222 -3.67 9.12 -25.91
N ASN A 223 -2.46 8.94 -26.42
CA ASN A 223 -1.94 7.68 -26.90
C ASN A 223 -0.99 7.08 -25.85
N PRO A 224 -1.43 6.07 -25.08
CA PRO A 224 -0.63 5.51 -24.00
C PRO A 224 0.64 4.76 -24.43
N ARG A 225 0.89 4.65 -25.74
CA ARG A 225 2.12 4.07 -26.30
C ARG A 225 3.12 5.10 -26.77
N LYS A 226 2.74 6.38 -26.80
CA LYS A 226 3.58 7.45 -27.36
C LYS A 226 3.72 8.62 -26.39
N ASP A 227 2.67 8.96 -25.69
CA ASP A 227 2.60 10.14 -24.86
C ASP A 227 3.15 9.84 -23.47
N PHE A 228 3.89 10.80 -22.92
CA PHE A 228 4.41 10.75 -21.55
C PHE A 228 3.47 11.54 -20.62
N ASP A 229 3.55 11.25 -19.32
CA ASP A 229 2.84 12.00 -18.26
C ASP A 229 1.30 12.02 -18.43
N LEU A 230 0.73 10.83 -18.62
CA LEU A 230 -0.71 10.57 -18.80
C LEU A 230 -1.53 10.63 -17.50
#